data_AF-A0A7C7MUI7-F1
#
_entry.id   AF-A0A7C7MUI7-F1
#
_cell.length_a   1.000
_cell.length_b   1.000
_cell.length_c   1.000
_cell.angle_alpha   90.00
_cell.angle_beta   90.00
_cell.angle_gamma   90.00
#
_symmetry.space_group_name_H-M   'P 1'
#
loop_
_entity.id
_entity.type
_entity.pdbx_description
1 polymer ?
#
loop_
_entity_poly.entity_id
_entity_poly.type
_entity_poly.pdbx_seq_one_letter_code
_entity_poly.pdbx_strand_id
1 'polypeptide(L)'
;MKLDSKIVKAHANGRWSAIITTLTPRLAQTVERGKRHGPCPLCEGKDRARCHNDFNDTGGIICNQCGGGADGLAVLMWANSWTFPETLEAVANYLGLTDSTFQAPHQHTPRSQSNKGWKRESRGVLAIWEGATPNHPRLNEYLEYRGLSTTPPDALRLHPSLEYWYEGKSYGKFACMVARIIKEGELVGIHRTFLDPDGPGKAPVMKPKLSKKCADTMSGGSIRLFEPEADKPLVLCEGIESSLAVYEITGFPVWSCINSTMLEIVVL
;
A
#
# COMPACT_ATOMS: atom_id res chain seq x y z
N MET A 1 26.15 7.28 -6.36
CA MET A 1 25.47 8.40 -5.67
C MET A 1 24.00 8.02 -5.51
N LYS A 2 23.40 8.14 -4.33
CA LYS A 2 21.97 7.80 -4.16
C LYS A 2 21.14 8.99 -4.63
N LEU A 3 20.39 8.84 -5.73
CA LEU A 3 19.48 9.87 -6.23
C LEU A 3 18.43 10.22 -5.17
N ASP A 4 18.31 11.50 -4.85
CA ASP A 4 17.29 12.02 -3.92
C ASP A 4 16.09 12.57 -4.71
N SER A 5 14.92 12.01 -4.46
CA SER A 5 13.65 12.43 -5.04
C SER A 5 13.29 13.90 -4.80
N LYS A 6 13.70 14.50 -3.68
CA LYS A 6 13.46 15.92 -3.42
C LYS A 6 14.22 16.80 -4.39
N ILE A 7 15.49 16.47 -4.64
CA ILE A 7 16.34 17.18 -5.59
C ILE A 7 15.79 17.03 -7.01
N VAL A 8 15.49 15.80 -7.42
CA VAL A 8 14.93 15.54 -8.75
C VAL A 8 13.61 16.29 -8.99
N LYS A 9 12.70 16.29 -8.00
CA LYS A 9 11.44 17.04 -8.10
C LYS A 9 11.64 18.55 -8.17
N ALA A 10 12.60 19.09 -7.41
CA ALA A 10 12.93 20.51 -7.47
C ALA A 10 13.45 20.92 -8.86
N HIS A 11 14.30 20.11 -9.48
CA HIS A 11 14.79 20.35 -10.85
C HIS A 11 13.73 20.10 -11.95
N ALA A 12 12.72 19.27 -11.66
CA ALA A 12 11.62 18.97 -12.57
C ALA A 12 10.48 20.03 -12.54
N ASN A 13 10.40 20.84 -11.48
CA ASN A 13 9.40 21.90 -11.36
C ASN A 13 9.44 22.84 -12.58
N GLY A 14 8.27 23.16 -13.13
CA GLY A 14 8.11 23.95 -14.35
C GLY A 14 8.42 23.19 -15.65
N ARG A 15 8.96 21.97 -15.59
CA ARG A 15 9.40 21.17 -16.75
C ARG A 15 8.59 19.90 -16.96
N TRP A 16 7.59 19.64 -16.11
CA TRP A 16 6.83 18.40 -16.12
C TRP A 16 6.12 18.09 -17.44
N SER A 17 5.64 19.12 -18.16
CA SER A 17 5.09 18.93 -19.51
C SER A 17 6.07 18.20 -20.41
N ALA A 18 7.28 18.75 -20.57
CA ALA A 18 8.29 18.20 -21.46
C ALA A 18 8.83 16.84 -20.97
N ILE A 19 9.01 16.67 -19.65
CA ILE A 19 9.44 15.40 -19.05
C ILE A 19 8.42 14.30 -19.35
N ILE A 20 7.14 14.53 -19.06
CA ILE A 20 6.07 13.52 -19.22
C ILE A 20 5.84 13.20 -20.69
N THR A 21 5.82 14.20 -21.59
CA THR A 21 5.63 13.92 -23.02
C THR A 21 6.83 13.22 -23.66
N THR A 22 8.04 13.40 -23.11
CA THR A 22 9.22 12.68 -23.61
C THR A 22 9.26 11.25 -23.10
N LEU A 23 9.07 11.06 -21.79
CA LEU A 23 9.17 9.74 -21.15
C LEU A 23 7.90 8.89 -21.31
N THR A 24 6.77 9.51 -21.64
CA THR A 24 5.48 8.85 -21.91
C THR A 24 4.71 9.57 -23.04
N PRO A 25 5.12 9.43 -24.32
CA PRO A 25 4.52 10.16 -25.44
C PRO A 25 2.99 9.99 -25.59
N ARG A 26 2.44 8.85 -25.20
CA ARG A 26 0.99 8.60 -25.18
C ARG A 26 0.19 9.55 -24.28
N LEU A 27 0.82 10.21 -23.32
CA LEU A 27 0.17 11.23 -22.49
C LEU A 27 0.18 12.63 -23.12
N ALA A 28 0.83 12.84 -24.27
CA ALA A 28 0.98 14.16 -24.89
C ALA A 28 -0.37 14.88 -25.11
N GLN A 29 -1.38 14.19 -25.63
CA GLN A 29 -2.71 14.77 -25.81
C GLN A 29 -3.37 15.16 -24.48
N THR A 30 -3.15 14.38 -23.41
CA THR A 30 -3.68 14.72 -22.08
C THR A 30 -3.01 15.97 -21.53
N VAL A 31 -1.68 16.06 -21.68
CA VAL A 31 -0.88 17.23 -21.26
C VAL A 31 -1.28 18.48 -22.03
N GLU A 32 -1.46 18.39 -23.34
CA GLU A 32 -1.89 19.50 -24.20
C GLU A 32 -3.30 20.00 -23.86
N ARG A 33 -4.24 19.09 -23.55
CA ARG A 33 -5.58 19.47 -23.07
C ARG A 33 -5.54 20.17 -21.72
N GLY A 34 -4.52 19.87 -20.90
CA GLY A 34 -4.34 20.41 -19.57
C GLY A 34 -5.48 20.01 -18.63
N LYS A 35 -6.12 21.00 -18.02
CA LYS A 35 -7.16 20.80 -16.98
C LYS A 35 -8.48 20.26 -17.53
N ARG A 36 -8.65 20.26 -18.85
CA ARG A 36 -9.89 19.79 -19.50
C ARG A 36 -9.96 18.28 -19.49
N HIS A 37 -11.10 17.75 -19.05
CA HIS A 37 -11.42 16.33 -19.15
C HIS A 37 -11.37 15.87 -20.61
N GLY A 38 -10.86 14.66 -20.81
CA GLY A 38 -10.82 14.03 -22.13
C GLY A 38 -10.50 12.54 -22.04
N PRO A 39 -10.29 11.88 -23.19
CA PRO A 39 -10.04 10.46 -23.24
C PRO A 39 -8.76 10.08 -22.48
N CYS A 40 -8.79 8.95 -21.77
CA CYS A 40 -7.57 8.39 -21.15
C CYS A 40 -6.82 7.56 -22.19
N PRO A 41 -5.54 7.84 -22.48
CA PRO A 41 -4.77 7.07 -23.46
C PRO A 41 -4.32 5.70 -22.94
N LEU A 42 -4.64 5.34 -21.68
CA LEU A 42 -4.23 4.09 -21.04
C LEU A 42 -5.39 3.09 -20.89
N CYS A 43 -6.57 3.58 -20.48
CA CYS A 43 -7.77 2.74 -20.28
C CYS A 43 -8.95 3.16 -21.16
N GLU A 44 -8.70 4.03 -22.14
CA GLU A 44 -9.71 4.57 -23.04
C GLU A 44 -10.84 5.35 -22.31
N GLY A 45 -11.98 5.52 -22.97
CA GLY A 45 -13.11 6.37 -22.52
C GLY A 45 -13.07 7.78 -23.11
N LYS A 46 -14.11 8.59 -22.87
CA LYS A 46 -14.30 9.90 -23.53
C LYS A 46 -13.84 11.11 -22.71
N ASP A 47 -13.90 11.05 -21.38
CA ASP A 47 -13.87 12.24 -20.50
C ASP A 47 -13.21 12.00 -19.12
N ARG A 48 -12.32 11.01 -19.01
CA ARG A 48 -11.82 10.51 -17.72
C ARG A 48 -10.53 11.18 -17.24
N ALA A 49 -9.69 11.65 -18.17
CA ALA A 49 -8.32 12.07 -17.87
C ALA A 49 -8.10 13.59 -18.00
N ARG A 50 -7.40 14.18 -17.04
CA ARG A 50 -6.99 15.60 -17.02
C ARG A 50 -5.71 15.82 -16.21
N CYS A 51 -5.02 16.92 -16.46
CA CYS A 51 -3.96 17.42 -15.59
C CYS A 51 -4.53 18.08 -14.31
N HIS A 52 -3.78 18.01 -13.22
CA HIS A 52 -4.07 18.74 -12.00
C HIS A 52 -3.92 20.26 -12.19
N ASN A 53 -4.46 21.04 -11.24
CA ASN A 53 -4.47 22.51 -11.34
C ASN A 53 -3.07 23.13 -11.31
N ASP A 54 -2.16 22.48 -10.60
CA ASP A 54 -0.77 22.81 -10.35
C ASP A 54 0.18 21.94 -11.20
N PHE A 55 -0.29 21.43 -12.35
CA PHE A 55 0.48 20.51 -13.19
C PHE A 55 1.89 20.99 -13.56
N ASN A 56 2.08 22.30 -13.77
CA ASN A 56 3.40 22.83 -14.06
C ASN A 56 4.37 22.64 -12.87
N ASP A 57 3.86 22.68 -11.65
CA ASP A 57 4.66 22.55 -10.43
C ASP A 57 4.84 21.09 -10.01
N THR A 58 3.77 20.31 -10.07
CA THR A 58 3.72 18.94 -9.54
C THR A 58 3.86 17.88 -10.61
N GLY A 59 3.40 18.13 -11.85
CA GLY A 59 3.31 17.15 -12.92
C GLY A 59 2.12 16.21 -12.81
N GLY A 60 1.18 16.48 -11.91
CA GLY A 60 0.10 15.56 -11.60
C GLY A 60 -0.94 15.40 -12.72
N ILE A 61 -1.37 14.17 -12.97
CA ILE A 61 -2.43 13.81 -13.92
C ILE A 61 -3.34 12.78 -13.25
N ILE A 62 -4.65 12.90 -13.46
CA ILE A 62 -5.64 11.97 -12.94
C ILE A 62 -6.52 11.43 -14.06
N CYS A 63 -6.83 10.14 -13.98
CA CYS A 63 -7.91 9.44 -14.66
C CYS A 63 -8.88 8.89 -13.62
N ASN A 64 -10.16 9.22 -13.75
CA ASN A 64 -11.18 8.78 -12.79
C ASN A 64 -11.47 7.26 -12.81
N GLN A 65 -10.83 6.49 -13.70
CA GLN A 65 -11.06 5.04 -13.85
C GLN A 65 -9.82 4.22 -13.51
N CYS A 66 -8.69 4.49 -14.16
CA CYS A 66 -7.47 3.68 -14.01
C CYS A 66 -6.41 4.34 -13.14
N GLY A 67 -6.75 5.43 -12.44
CA GLY A 67 -5.85 6.09 -11.49
C GLY A 67 -5.07 7.26 -12.10
N GLY A 68 -3.84 7.47 -11.65
CA GLY A 68 -3.06 8.65 -12.00
C GLY A 68 -1.91 8.86 -11.04
N GLY A 69 -1.48 10.11 -10.88
CA GLY A 69 -0.47 10.49 -9.92
C GLY A 69 -0.64 11.93 -9.46
N ALA A 70 -0.46 12.14 -8.15
CA ALA A 70 -0.46 13.48 -7.55
C ALA A 70 0.76 14.32 -7.99
N ASP A 71 1.81 13.67 -8.51
CA ASP A 71 2.99 14.32 -9.06
C ASP A 71 3.54 13.56 -10.27
N GLY A 72 4.48 14.17 -10.99
CA GLY A 72 5.02 13.64 -12.23
C GLY A 72 5.78 12.33 -12.08
N LEU A 73 6.39 12.04 -10.91
CA LEU A 73 6.97 10.71 -10.67
C LEU A 73 5.86 9.67 -10.56
N ALA A 74 4.81 9.95 -9.80
CA ALA A 74 3.67 9.04 -9.68
C ALA A 74 2.95 8.84 -11.03
N VAL A 75 2.82 9.89 -11.85
CA VAL A 75 2.25 9.79 -13.20
C VAL A 75 3.09 8.90 -14.13
N LEU A 76 4.42 9.04 -14.11
CA LEU A 76 5.31 8.22 -14.91
C LEU A 76 5.31 6.75 -14.47
N MET A 77 5.30 6.50 -13.15
CA MET A 77 5.15 5.16 -12.58
C MET A 77 3.82 4.53 -13.03
N TRP A 78 2.72 5.26 -12.89
CA TRP A 78 1.38 4.82 -13.30
C TRP A 78 1.32 4.50 -14.78
N ALA A 79 1.76 5.44 -15.63
CA ALA A 79 1.59 5.29 -17.05
C ALA A 79 2.52 4.20 -17.60
N ASN A 80 3.81 4.23 -17.27
CA ASN A 80 4.82 3.33 -17.82
C ASN A 80 4.94 1.99 -17.07
N SER A 81 4.21 1.81 -15.97
CA SER A 81 4.38 0.67 -15.07
C SER A 81 5.82 0.56 -14.52
N TRP A 82 6.49 1.70 -14.38
CA TRP A 82 7.85 1.78 -13.84
C TRP A 82 7.84 1.74 -12.31
N THR A 83 8.91 1.20 -11.74
CA THR A 83 9.19 1.32 -10.31
C THR A 83 9.68 2.73 -9.97
N PHE A 84 9.67 3.06 -8.68
CA PHE A 84 10.16 4.35 -8.20
C PHE A 84 11.64 4.60 -8.55
N PRO A 85 12.60 3.66 -8.35
CA PRO A 85 13.98 3.87 -8.76
C PRO A 85 14.16 4.10 -10.26
N GLU A 86 13.48 3.32 -11.10
CA GLU A 86 13.54 3.47 -12.57
C GLU A 86 12.99 4.83 -13.00
N THR A 87 11.85 5.24 -12.43
CA THR A 87 11.26 6.56 -12.70
C THR A 87 12.19 7.68 -12.26
N LEU A 88 12.78 7.55 -11.07
CA LEU A 88 13.68 8.56 -10.54
C LEU A 88 14.95 8.70 -11.39
N GLU A 89 15.50 7.59 -11.87
CA GLU A 89 16.65 7.55 -12.77
C GLU A 89 16.29 8.11 -14.16
N ALA A 90 15.13 7.75 -14.73
CA ALA A 90 14.68 8.28 -16.02
C ALA A 90 14.53 9.80 -16.01
N VAL A 91 13.91 10.35 -14.95
CA VAL A 91 13.75 11.79 -14.79
C VAL A 91 15.09 12.47 -14.51
N ALA A 92 15.94 11.88 -13.67
CA ALA A 92 17.28 12.40 -13.43
C ALA A 92 18.13 12.47 -14.71
N ASN A 93 18.09 11.43 -15.54
CA ASN A 93 18.75 11.39 -16.83
C ASN A 93 18.20 12.46 -17.79
N TYR A 94 16.87 12.60 -17.89
CA TYR A 94 16.26 13.66 -18.69
C TYR A 94 16.70 15.07 -18.23
N LEU A 95 16.89 15.25 -16.92
CA LEU A 95 17.33 16.51 -16.33
C LEU A 95 18.85 16.72 -16.42
N GLY A 96 19.62 15.74 -16.91
CA GLY A 96 21.09 15.80 -16.96
C GLY A 96 21.74 15.73 -15.57
N LEU A 97 21.08 15.11 -14.59
CA LEU A 97 21.60 14.95 -13.22
C LEU A 97 22.48 13.70 -13.06
N THR A 98 22.63 12.92 -14.13
CA THR A 98 23.36 11.65 -14.19
C THR A 98 24.03 11.49 -15.56
N ASP A 99 25.21 10.88 -15.58
CA ASP A 99 26.00 10.61 -16.80
C ASP A 99 25.58 9.32 -17.54
N SER A 100 24.46 8.69 -17.13
CA SER A 100 23.97 7.45 -17.76
C SER A 100 22.99 7.74 -18.90
N THR A 101 22.99 6.89 -19.93
CA THR A 101 21.94 6.91 -20.95
C THR A 101 20.80 6.00 -20.48
N PHE A 102 19.63 6.58 -20.23
CA PHE A 102 18.44 5.80 -19.90
C PHE A 102 17.96 5.04 -21.15
N GLN A 103 17.96 3.71 -21.11
CA GLN A 103 17.26 2.88 -22.08
C GLN A 103 15.91 2.48 -21.48
N ALA A 104 14.81 2.87 -22.16
CA ALA A 104 13.47 2.51 -21.70
C ALA A 104 13.34 0.96 -21.68
N PRO A 105 13.06 0.34 -20.52
CA PRO A 105 12.92 -1.11 -20.46
C PRO A 105 11.70 -1.56 -21.28
N HIS A 106 11.79 -2.77 -21.85
CA HIS A 106 10.66 -3.47 -22.44
C HIS A 106 9.49 -3.51 -21.45
N GLN A 107 8.25 -3.37 -21.97
CA GLN A 107 7.01 -3.49 -21.19
C GLN A 107 7.15 -4.60 -20.15
N HIS A 108 7.06 -4.26 -18.87
CA HIS A 108 7.11 -5.23 -17.81
C HIS A 108 5.91 -6.18 -17.96
N THR A 109 6.15 -7.36 -18.53
CA THR A 109 5.40 -8.56 -18.16
C THR A 109 5.45 -8.69 -16.63
N PRO A 110 4.40 -9.27 -15.99
CA PRO A 110 4.31 -9.37 -14.54
C PRO A 110 5.65 -9.81 -13.99
N ARG A 111 6.25 -8.93 -13.19
CA ARG A 111 7.63 -9.05 -12.73
C ARG A 111 7.85 -10.47 -12.20
N SER A 112 8.74 -11.21 -12.87
CA SER A 112 9.22 -12.49 -12.36
C SER A 112 9.61 -12.30 -10.90
N GLN A 113 9.08 -13.16 -10.03
CA GLN A 113 9.40 -13.24 -8.60
C GLN A 113 10.87 -12.87 -8.37
N SER A 114 11.12 -11.80 -7.62
CA SER A 114 12.48 -11.46 -7.30
C SER A 114 13.01 -12.55 -6.38
N ASN A 115 14.10 -13.18 -6.76
CA ASN A 115 14.79 -14.22 -5.99
C ASN A 115 15.51 -13.64 -4.74
N LYS A 116 15.00 -12.55 -4.14
CA LYS A 116 15.37 -12.22 -2.77
C LYS A 116 14.85 -13.34 -1.90
N GLY A 117 15.75 -14.14 -1.36
CA GLY A 117 15.41 -15.12 -0.35
C GLY A 117 14.89 -14.40 0.89
N TRP A 118 13.58 -14.13 0.95
CA TRP A 118 12.86 -13.53 2.08
C TRP A 118 12.91 -14.39 3.36
N LYS A 119 13.74 -15.45 3.39
CA LYS A 119 13.87 -16.42 4.48
C LYS A 119 14.10 -15.76 5.84
N ARG A 120 14.83 -14.63 5.92
CA ARG A 120 15.04 -13.93 7.20
C ARG A 120 13.77 -13.21 7.65
N GLU A 121 13.14 -12.49 6.74
CA GLU A 121 11.92 -11.72 6.99
C GLU A 121 10.74 -12.65 7.26
N SER A 122 10.57 -13.73 6.48
CA SER A 122 9.56 -14.76 6.70
C SER A 122 9.72 -15.41 8.06
N ARG A 123 10.95 -15.82 8.45
CA ARG A 123 11.23 -16.30 9.82
C ARG A 123 10.86 -15.25 10.87
N GLY A 124 11.22 -13.99 10.64
CA GLY A 124 10.93 -12.90 11.55
C GLY A 124 9.46 -12.45 11.56
N VAL A 125 8.63 -12.88 10.61
CA VAL A 125 7.17 -12.70 10.62
C VAL A 125 6.51 -13.89 11.31
N LEU A 126 6.93 -15.11 10.97
CA LEU A 126 6.47 -16.35 11.61
C LEU A 126 6.76 -16.33 13.12
N ALA A 127 7.95 -15.91 13.54
CA ALA A 127 8.27 -15.78 14.97
C ALA A 127 7.33 -14.83 15.72
N ILE A 128 6.86 -13.75 15.07
CA ILE A 128 5.87 -12.83 15.67
C ILE A 128 4.51 -13.54 15.78
N TRP A 129 4.12 -14.30 14.76
CA TRP A 129 2.86 -15.03 14.74
C TRP A 129 2.83 -16.18 15.76
N GLU A 130 3.93 -16.93 15.86
CA GLU A 130 4.11 -18.05 16.79
C GLU A 130 4.22 -17.57 18.25
N GLY A 131 4.83 -16.40 18.47
CA GLY A 131 4.87 -15.73 19.77
C GLY A 131 3.56 -15.05 20.17
N ALA A 132 2.51 -15.14 19.34
CA ALA A 132 1.21 -14.54 19.59
C ALA A 132 0.13 -15.60 19.84
N THR A 133 -0.78 -15.31 20.75
CA THR A 133 -1.85 -16.24 21.15
C THR A 133 -3.23 -15.74 20.69
N PRO A 134 -4.10 -16.63 20.16
CA PRO A 134 -5.51 -16.30 19.93
C PRO A 134 -6.25 -16.17 21.27
N ASN A 135 -7.45 -15.59 21.26
CA ASN A 135 -8.35 -15.50 22.42
C ASN A 135 -7.73 -14.85 23.68
N HIS A 136 -6.71 -14.01 23.52
CA HIS A 136 -6.09 -13.31 24.63
C HIS A 136 -7.06 -12.23 25.17
N PRO A 137 -7.30 -12.12 26.50
CA PRO A 137 -8.23 -11.15 27.09
C PRO A 137 -8.06 -9.71 26.62
N ARG A 138 -6.80 -9.28 26.51
CA ARG A 138 -6.42 -7.98 25.95
C ARG A 138 -6.97 -7.65 24.56
N LEU A 139 -7.23 -8.64 23.70
CA LEU A 139 -7.91 -8.41 22.42
C LEU A 139 -9.37 -8.04 22.64
N ASN A 140 -10.07 -8.74 23.53
CA ASN A 140 -11.46 -8.45 23.88
C ASN A 140 -11.57 -7.03 24.45
N GLU A 141 -10.75 -6.67 25.43
CA GLU A 141 -10.72 -5.32 26.02
C GLU A 141 -10.56 -4.23 24.95
N TYR A 142 -9.65 -4.45 23.99
CA TYR A 142 -9.44 -3.52 22.89
C TYR A 142 -10.67 -3.44 21.98
N LEU A 143 -11.24 -4.57 21.56
CA LEU A 143 -12.40 -4.59 20.66
C LEU A 143 -13.65 -4.01 21.33
N GLU A 144 -13.90 -4.31 22.60
CA GLU A 144 -14.98 -3.73 23.40
C GLU A 144 -14.86 -2.21 23.51
N TYR A 145 -13.65 -1.70 23.77
CA TYR A 145 -13.38 -0.26 23.74
C TYR A 145 -13.62 0.37 22.36
N ARG A 146 -13.49 -0.40 21.29
CA ARG A 146 -13.82 0.01 19.92
C ARG A 146 -15.31 -0.14 19.57
N GLY A 147 -16.14 -0.57 20.52
CA GLY A 147 -17.58 -0.76 20.35
C GLY A 147 -17.95 -2.07 19.63
N LEU A 148 -17.08 -3.09 19.69
CA LEU A 148 -17.30 -4.40 19.10
C LEU A 148 -17.53 -5.43 20.22
N SER A 149 -18.55 -6.27 20.05
CA SER A 149 -18.89 -7.35 21.00
C SER A 149 -18.57 -8.74 20.46
N THR A 150 -18.18 -8.85 19.18
CA THR A 150 -17.77 -10.13 18.59
C THR A 150 -16.54 -10.71 19.30
N THR A 151 -16.55 -12.03 19.50
CA THR A 151 -15.34 -12.76 19.89
C THR A 151 -14.28 -12.57 18.79
N PRO A 152 -13.03 -12.18 19.12
CA PRO A 152 -11.97 -12.06 18.15
C PRO A 152 -11.76 -13.40 17.42
N PRO A 153 -11.76 -13.44 16.08
CA PRO A 153 -11.46 -14.67 15.36
C PRO A 153 -9.99 -15.08 15.55
N ASP A 154 -9.67 -16.36 15.42
CA ASP A 154 -8.30 -16.92 15.56
C ASP A 154 -7.26 -16.30 14.60
N ALA A 155 -7.74 -15.65 13.54
CA ALA A 155 -6.95 -14.84 12.62
C ALA A 155 -6.31 -13.61 13.30
N LEU A 156 -6.89 -13.15 14.42
CA LEU A 156 -6.36 -12.13 15.30
C LEU A 156 -5.71 -12.77 16.52
N ARG A 157 -4.44 -12.42 16.76
CA ARG A 157 -3.68 -12.90 17.91
C ARG A 157 -3.06 -11.73 18.65
N LEU A 158 -2.72 -11.94 19.92
CA LEU A 158 -1.96 -10.97 20.69
C LEU A 158 -0.53 -11.46 20.89
N HIS A 159 0.44 -10.64 20.48
CA HIS A 159 1.81 -10.77 20.94
C HIS A 159 1.99 -9.92 22.22
N PRO A 160 2.41 -10.49 23.36
CA PRO A 160 2.38 -9.79 24.65
C PRO A 160 3.44 -8.69 24.78
N SER A 161 4.58 -8.81 24.07
CA SER A 161 5.69 -7.86 24.20
C SER A 161 6.48 -7.73 22.91
N LEU A 162 5.94 -7.00 21.93
CA LEU A 162 6.56 -6.79 20.63
C LEU A 162 7.30 -5.46 20.57
N GLU A 163 8.54 -5.48 20.10
CA GLU A 163 9.37 -4.27 19.93
C GLU A 163 8.77 -3.33 18.87
N TYR A 164 8.54 -2.07 19.26
CA TYR A 164 8.08 -1.01 18.38
C TYR A 164 9.27 -0.30 17.72
N TRP A 165 9.41 -0.51 16.42
CA TRP A 165 10.40 0.16 15.58
C TRP A 165 9.72 1.20 14.70
N TYR A 166 10.25 2.41 14.72
CA TYR A 166 9.83 3.49 13.82
C TYR A 166 11.07 4.23 13.33
N GLU A 167 11.17 4.43 12.01
CA GLU A 167 12.29 5.13 11.35
C GLU A 167 13.70 4.66 11.80
N GLY A 168 13.87 3.36 12.02
CA GLY A 168 15.15 2.75 12.39
C GLY A 168 15.54 2.86 13.87
N LYS A 169 14.66 3.43 14.70
CA LYS A 169 14.83 3.50 16.15
C LYS A 169 13.79 2.63 16.88
N SER A 170 14.21 2.01 17.98
CA SER A 170 13.28 1.35 18.90
C SER A 170 12.76 2.34 19.94
N TYR A 171 11.47 2.24 20.26
CA TYR A 171 10.81 3.00 21.32
C TYR A 171 10.20 2.10 22.41
N GLY A 172 10.68 0.86 22.53
CA GLY A 172 10.27 -0.08 23.57
C GLY A 172 9.30 -1.15 23.08
N LYS A 173 8.79 -1.95 24.03
CA LYS A 173 7.93 -3.10 23.76
C LYS A 173 6.50 -2.86 24.20
N PHE A 174 5.56 -3.33 23.41
CA PHE A 174 4.13 -3.16 23.65
C PHE A 174 3.38 -4.45 23.36
N ALA A 175 2.24 -4.63 24.02
CA ALA A 175 1.25 -5.61 23.57
C ALA A 175 0.80 -5.24 22.13
N CYS A 176 0.63 -6.24 21.28
CA CYS A 176 0.35 -6.00 19.87
C CYS A 176 -0.67 -6.99 19.34
N MET A 177 -1.81 -6.49 18.86
CA MET A 177 -2.70 -7.28 18.02
C MET A 177 -2.02 -7.52 16.67
N VAL A 178 -1.92 -8.78 16.27
CA VAL A 178 -1.28 -9.19 15.02
C VAL A 178 -2.22 -10.03 14.17
N ALA A 179 -2.08 -9.89 12.85
CA ALA A 179 -2.86 -10.65 11.88
C ALA A 179 -2.03 -10.94 10.63
N ARG A 180 -2.12 -12.17 10.10
CA ARG A 180 -1.41 -12.55 8.87
C ARG A 180 -2.00 -11.82 7.66
N ILE A 181 -1.14 -11.45 6.72
CA ILE A 181 -1.53 -10.92 5.42
C ILE A 181 -1.23 -12.00 4.40
N ILE A 182 -2.28 -12.47 3.73
CA ILE A 182 -2.25 -13.60 2.80
C ILE A 182 -2.53 -13.08 1.39
N LYS A 183 -1.79 -13.58 0.40
CA LYS A 183 -2.06 -13.35 -1.02
C LYS A 183 -1.90 -14.68 -1.75
N GLU A 184 -2.93 -15.11 -2.49
CA GLU A 184 -2.90 -16.36 -3.27
C GLU A 184 -2.48 -17.58 -2.42
N GLY A 185 -2.91 -17.62 -1.15
CA GLY A 185 -2.56 -18.68 -0.19
C GLY A 185 -1.21 -18.49 0.52
N GLU A 186 -0.37 -17.56 0.08
CA GLU A 186 0.97 -17.34 0.60
C GLU A 186 1.04 -16.22 1.66
N LEU A 187 1.90 -16.40 2.66
CA LEU A 187 2.17 -15.39 3.67
C LEU A 187 3.07 -14.27 3.11
N VAL A 188 2.49 -13.10 2.89
CA VAL A 188 3.21 -11.93 2.34
C VAL A 188 3.59 -10.89 3.38
N GLY A 189 2.99 -10.96 4.58
CA GLY A 189 3.36 -10.12 5.70
C GLY A 189 2.50 -10.32 6.94
N ILE A 190 2.68 -9.43 7.91
CA ILE A 190 1.90 -9.38 9.14
C ILE A 190 1.51 -7.95 9.46
N HIS A 191 0.23 -7.75 9.74
CA HIS A 191 -0.30 -6.51 10.27
C HIS A 191 -0.09 -6.47 11.79
N ARG A 192 0.26 -5.30 12.31
CA ARG A 192 0.52 -5.05 13.73
C ARG A 192 -0.20 -3.80 14.16
N THR A 193 -1.09 -3.93 15.13
CA THR A 193 -1.69 -2.82 15.87
C THR A 193 -1.17 -2.85 17.30
N PHE A 194 -0.31 -1.90 17.62
CA PHE A 194 0.27 -1.75 18.96
C PHE A 194 -0.77 -1.17 19.91
N LEU A 195 -0.91 -1.78 21.08
CA LEU A 195 -1.90 -1.45 22.09
C LEU A 195 -1.24 -0.68 23.24
N ASP A 196 -1.99 0.26 23.78
CA ASP A 196 -1.55 1.08 24.92
C ASP A 196 -1.31 0.16 26.14
N PRO A 197 -0.20 0.28 26.88
CA PRO A 197 0.02 -0.52 28.08
C PRO A 197 -0.89 -0.10 29.25
N ASP A 198 -1.32 1.17 29.28
CA ASP A 198 -2.00 1.80 30.41
C ASP A 198 -3.48 2.12 30.12
N GLY A 199 -3.89 2.12 28.85
CA GLY A 199 -5.27 2.37 28.42
C GLY A 199 -5.80 1.27 27.49
N PRO A 200 -7.10 1.13 27.26
CA PRO A 200 -7.67 0.07 26.40
C PRO A 200 -7.49 0.33 24.89
N GLY A 201 -6.88 1.47 24.52
CA GLY A 201 -6.76 1.93 23.15
C GLY A 201 -5.49 1.49 22.41
N LYS A 202 -5.21 2.20 21.32
CA LYS A 202 -3.96 2.06 20.56
C LYS A 202 -2.82 2.73 21.33
N ALA A 203 -1.62 2.16 21.23
CA ALA A 203 -0.44 2.72 21.86
C ALA A 203 -0.24 4.19 21.45
N PRO A 204 0.17 5.06 22.39
CA PRO A 204 0.45 6.48 22.12
C PRO A 204 1.80 6.66 21.42
N VAL A 205 1.94 6.04 20.25
CA VAL A 205 3.15 6.03 19.41
C VAL A 205 2.89 6.68 18.05
N MET A 206 3.95 7.00 17.31
CA MET A 206 3.89 7.83 16.10
C MET A 206 2.99 7.21 15.03
N LYS A 207 3.07 5.89 14.88
CA LYS A 207 2.21 5.11 13.99
C LYS A 207 1.83 3.79 14.68
N PRO A 208 0.63 3.70 15.30
CA PRO A 208 0.24 2.53 16.07
C PRO A 208 -0.12 1.32 15.19
N LYS A 209 -0.36 1.52 13.89
CA LYS A 209 -0.62 0.47 12.90
C LYS A 209 0.52 0.36 11.89
N LEU A 210 1.24 -0.76 11.89
CA LEU A 210 2.36 -1.03 11.00
C LEU A 210 2.25 -2.42 10.41
N SER A 211 2.60 -2.59 9.13
CA SER A 211 2.77 -3.91 8.53
C SER A 211 4.26 -4.23 8.37
N LYS A 212 4.61 -5.52 8.50
CA LYS A 212 5.95 -6.03 8.19
C LYS A 212 5.81 -7.04 7.06
N LYS A 213 6.45 -6.76 5.92
CA LYS A 213 6.43 -7.63 4.74
C LYS A 213 7.45 -8.76 4.85
N CYS A 214 7.15 -9.89 4.24
CA CYS A 214 8.05 -11.03 4.02
C CYS A 214 7.98 -11.57 2.59
N ALA A 215 7.53 -10.75 1.65
CA ALA A 215 7.52 -11.01 0.23
C ALA A 215 7.83 -9.70 -0.53
N ASP A 216 8.02 -9.81 -1.85
CA ASP A 216 8.32 -8.66 -2.72
C ASP A 216 7.30 -7.54 -2.57
N THR A 217 6.02 -7.94 -2.47
CA THR A 217 4.90 -7.04 -2.28
C THR A 217 3.85 -7.64 -1.34
N MET A 218 3.20 -6.77 -0.58
CA MET A 218 1.95 -7.10 0.12
C MET A 218 0.73 -6.66 -0.70
N SER A 219 0.91 -5.91 -1.80
CA SER A 219 -0.18 -5.47 -2.68
C SER A 219 -0.99 -6.65 -3.19
N GLY A 220 -2.31 -6.54 -3.02
CA GLY A 220 -3.25 -7.61 -3.30
C GLY A 220 -3.48 -8.60 -2.17
N GLY A 221 -2.74 -8.48 -1.06
CA GLY A 221 -2.95 -9.33 0.12
C GLY A 221 -4.12 -8.86 1.00
N SER A 222 -4.66 -9.78 1.79
CA SER A 222 -5.75 -9.51 2.74
C SER A 222 -5.52 -10.22 4.06
N ILE A 223 -6.13 -9.69 5.12
CA ILE A 223 -6.28 -10.34 6.41
C ILE A 223 -7.62 -11.08 6.37
N ARG A 224 -7.56 -12.41 6.29
CA ARG A 224 -8.73 -13.28 6.19
C ARG A 224 -9.26 -13.57 7.59
N LEU A 225 -10.21 -12.76 8.07
CA LEU A 225 -10.72 -12.88 9.44
C LEU A 225 -11.66 -14.09 9.58
N PHE A 226 -12.43 -14.37 8.53
CA PHE A 226 -13.32 -15.53 8.43
C PHE A 226 -13.14 -16.18 7.06
N GLU A 227 -13.29 -17.51 7.03
CA GLU A 227 -13.25 -18.27 5.77
C GLU A 227 -14.51 -17.98 4.93
N PRO A 228 -14.40 -17.92 3.59
CA PRO A 228 -15.56 -17.78 2.73
C PRO A 228 -16.57 -18.93 2.91
N GLU A 229 -17.85 -18.58 2.91
CA GLU A 229 -18.97 -19.52 2.99
C GLU A 229 -19.74 -19.49 1.66
N ALA A 230 -20.17 -20.65 1.15
CA ALA A 230 -20.73 -20.76 -0.21
C ALA A 230 -22.07 -20.02 -0.39
N ASP A 231 -22.82 -19.83 0.69
CA ASP A 231 -24.16 -19.25 0.74
C ASP A 231 -24.17 -17.78 1.21
N LYS A 232 -23.00 -17.21 1.54
CA LYS A 232 -22.88 -15.83 2.02
C LYS A 232 -21.91 -15.03 1.16
N PRO A 233 -22.17 -13.73 0.92
CA PRO A 233 -21.19 -12.89 0.27
C PRO A 233 -19.95 -12.71 1.15
N LEU A 234 -18.76 -12.74 0.55
CA LEU A 234 -17.55 -12.28 1.19
C LEU A 234 -17.53 -10.74 1.19
N VAL A 235 -17.41 -10.13 2.37
CA VAL A 235 -17.31 -8.67 2.49
C VAL A 235 -15.86 -8.23 2.67
N LEU A 236 -15.44 -7.26 1.85
CA LEU A 236 -14.12 -6.66 1.91
C LEU A 236 -14.20 -5.30 2.57
N CYS A 237 -13.36 -5.06 3.57
CA CYS A 237 -13.31 -3.78 4.28
C CYS A 237 -11.88 -3.24 4.32
N GLU A 238 -11.73 -1.95 4.59
CA GLU A 238 -10.43 -1.31 4.71
C GLU A 238 -9.61 -1.87 5.90
N GLY A 239 -10.23 -1.98 7.07
CA GLY A 239 -9.54 -2.27 8.32
C GLY A 239 -10.16 -3.44 9.10
N ILE A 240 -9.41 -3.95 10.08
CA ILE A 240 -9.85 -5.06 10.94
C ILE A 240 -11.11 -4.66 11.71
N GLU A 241 -11.09 -3.49 12.36
CA GLU A 241 -12.23 -3.04 13.18
C GLU A 241 -13.50 -2.84 12.35
N SER A 242 -13.38 -2.24 11.16
CA SER A 242 -14.50 -2.09 10.22
C SER A 242 -15.03 -3.43 9.72
N SER A 243 -14.14 -4.38 9.45
CA SER A 243 -14.53 -5.74 9.04
C SER A 243 -15.34 -6.41 10.14
N LEU A 244 -14.85 -6.39 11.38
CA LEU A 244 -15.52 -6.99 12.52
C LEU A 244 -16.88 -6.35 12.80
N ALA A 245 -17.01 -5.03 12.64
CA ALA A 245 -18.30 -4.35 12.76
C ALA A 245 -19.33 -4.86 11.74
N VAL A 246 -18.91 -5.07 10.49
CA VAL A 246 -19.78 -5.63 9.45
C VAL A 246 -20.13 -7.08 9.77
N TYR A 247 -19.17 -7.88 10.22
CA TYR A 247 -19.42 -9.25 10.65
C TYR A 247 -20.47 -9.31 11.78
N GLU A 248 -20.34 -8.46 12.80
CA GLU A 248 -21.25 -8.42 13.95
C GLU A 248 -22.69 -8.10 13.55
N ILE A 249 -22.88 -7.26 12.52
CA ILE A 249 -24.19 -6.87 12.01
C ILE A 249 -24.79 -7.92 11.06
N THR A 250 -23.95 -8.57 10.23
CA THR A 250 -24.41 -9.35 9.07
C THR A 250 -24.20 -10.85 9.19
N GLY A 251 -23.25 -11.30 10.01
CA GLY A 251 -22.78 -12.68 10.05
C GLY A 251 -22.10 -13.16 8.75
N PHE A 252 -21.77 -12.25 7.84
CA PHE A 252 -21.10 -12.57 6.58
C PHE A 252 -19.58 -12.65 6.76
N PRO A 253 -18.90 -13.61 6.12
CA PRO A 253 -17.44 -13.70 6.21
C PRO A 253 -16.80 -12.39 5.73
N VAL A 254 -15.82 -11.89 6.49
CA VAL A 254 -15.18 -10.59 6.23
C VAL A 254 -13.68 -10.70 6.13
N TRP A 255 -13.08 -9.98 5.16
CA TRP A 255 -11.64 -9.79 5.05
C TRP A 255 -11.27 -8.31 5.17
N SER A 256 -10.15 -8.04 5.85
CA SER A 256 -9.58 -6.70 5.96
C SER A 256 -8.45 -6.51 4.94
N CYS A 257 -8.53 -5.46 4.15
CA CYS A 257 -7.56 -5.11 3.12
C CYS A 257 -6.50 -4.13 3.62
N ILE A 258 -6.32 -3.96 4.94
CA ILE A 258 -5.30 -3.14 5.61
C ILE A 258 -5.48 -1.61 5.45
N ASN A 259 -5.72 -1.12 4.23
CA ASN A 259 -5.98 0.27 3.88
C ASN A 259 -6.77 0.38 2.56
N SER A 260 -7.27 1.57 2.25
CA SER A 260 -8.08 1.84 1.05
C SER A 260 -7.37 1.51 -0.27
N THR A 261 -6.06 1.79 -0.38
CA THR A 261 -5.27 1.46 -1.58
C THR A 261 -5.21 -0.04 -1.81
N MET A 262 -5.08 -0.83 -0.74
CA MET A 262 -5.01 -2.27 -0.85
C MET A 262 -6.37 -2.93 -1.08
N LEU A 263 -7.47 -2.29 -0.64
CA LEU A 263 -8.83 -2.72 -0.93
C LEU A 263 -9.14 -2.70 -2.42
N GLU A 264 -8.66 -1.69 -3.15
CA GLU A 264 -8.88 -1.55 -4.60
C GLU A 264 -8.20 -2.66 -5.43
N ILE A 265 -7.10 -3.22 -4.92
CA ILE A 265 -6.22 -4.14 -5.66
C ILE A 265 -6.19 -5.54 -5.05
N VAL A 266 -7.08 -5.86 -4.12
CA VAL A 266 -7.10 -7.14 -3.40
C VAL A 266 -7.29 -8.31 -4.37
N VAL A 267 -6.54 -9.39 -4.15
CA VAL A 267 -6.67 -10.64 -4.89
C VAL A 267 -7.48 -11.61 -4.04
N LEU A 268 -8.55 -12.16 -4.62
CA LEU A 268 -9.46 -13.11 -3.99
C LEU A 268 -8.95 -14.55 -4.11
#